data_AF-A0A2V2FM38-F1
#
_entry.id   AF-A0A2V2FM38-F1
#
_cell.length_a   1.000
_cell.length_b   1.000
_cell.length_c   1.000
_cell.angle_alpha   90.00
_cell.angle_beta   90.00
_cell.angle_gamma   90.00
#
_symmetry.space_group_name_H-M   'P 1'
#
loop_
_entity.id
_entity.type
_entity.pdbx_description
1 polymer ?
#
loop_
_entity_poly.entity_id
_entity_poly.type
_entity_poly.pdbx_seq_one_letter_code
_entity_poly.pdbx_strand_id
1 'polypeptide(L)'
;MNPFGSILAFAAGLLVLWLICKLLAFPLKVLWKLVVNALLGAVILFLFNFVGGFFSLSIPINALNALITGVLGVPGVILLLVLQWIL
;
A
#
# COMPACT_ATOMS: atom_id res chain seq x y z
N MET A 1 50.93 -9.90 -4.70
CA MET A 1 49.61 -9.28 -4.40
C MET A 1 49.29 -9.66 -2.96
N ASN A 2 49.13 -8.68 -2.07
CA ASN A 2 48.94 -8.95 -0.64
C ASN A 2 47.54 -9.55 -0.43
N PRO A 3 47.39 -10.83 -0.05
CA PRO A 3 46.10 -11.52 -0.01
C PRO A 3 45.08 -10.82 0.91
N PHE A 4 45.57 -10.12 1.93
CA PHE A 4 44.75 -9.31 2.85
C PHE A 4 43.98 -8.17 2.16
N GLY A 5 44.54 -7.54 1.12
CA GLY A 5 43.88 -6.44 0.41
C GLY A 5 42.69 -6.91 -0.42
N SER A 6 42.81 -8.08 -1.06
CA SER A 6 41.73 -8.69 -1.85
C SER A 6 40.55 -9.11 -0.98
N ILE A 7 40.82 -9.67 0.20
CA ILE A 7 39.77 -10.06 1.18
C ILE A 7 39.01 -8.84 1.68
N LEU A 8 39.73 -7.75 1.98
CA LEU A 8 39.11 -6.51 2.47
C LEU A 8 38.24 -5.83 1.38
N ALA A 9 38.70 -5.83 0.13
CA ALA A 9 37.93 -5.31 -0.99
C ALA A 9 36.66 -6.13 -1.25
N PHE A 10 36.73 -7.45 -1.16
CA PHE A 10 35.55 -8.33 -1.27
C PHE A 10 34.55 -8.09 -0.13
N ALA A 11 35.03 -7.98 1.11
CA ALA A 11 34.17 -7.70 2.26
C ALA A 11 33.49 -6.33 2.16
N ALA A 12 34.22 -5.30 1.72
CA ALA A 12 33.66 -3.97 1.47
C ALA A 12 32.60 -4.00 0.34
N GLY A 13 32.86 -4.72 -0.75
CA GLY A 13 31.91 -4.91 -1.85
C GLY A 13 30.63 -5.62 -1.39
N LEU A 14 30.74 -6.68 -0.58
CA LEU A 14 29.59 -7.39 -0.02
C LEU A 14 28.76 -6.50 0.90
N LEU A 15 29.41 -5.68 1.73
CA LEU A 15 28.74 -4.73 2.62
C LEU A 15 27.93 -3.70 1.83
N VAL A 16 28.51 -3.12 0.78
CA VAL A 16 27.83 -2.14 -0.08
C VAL A 16 26.64 -2.79 -0.80
N LEU A 17 26.83 -4.00 -1.35
CA LEU A 17 25.74 -4.75 -2.00
C LEU A 17 24.58 -5.03 -1.03
N TRP A 18 24.89 -5.47 0.19
CA TRP A 18 23.88 -5.71 1.22
C TRP A 18 23.10 -4.45 1.58
N LEU A 19 23.78 -3.30 1.66
CA LEU A 19 23.15 -2.01 1.94
C LEU A 19 22.15 -1.62 0.84
N ILE A 20 22.54 -1.77 -0.43
CA ILE A 20 21.70 -1.48 -1.60
C ILE A 20 20.48 -2.40 -1.63
N CYS A 21 20.67 -3.70 -1.43
CA CYS A 21 19.57 -4.66 -1.38
C CYS A 21 18.58 -4.33 -0.25
N LYS A 22 19.08 -3.93 0.92
CA LYS A 22 18.23 -3.55 2.06
C LYS A 22 17.46 -2.26 1.80
N LEU A 23 18.11 -1.26 1.21
CA LEU A 23 17.48 0.01 0.83
C LEU A 23 16.33 -0.20 -0.16
N LEU A 24 16.53 -1.09 -1.14
CA LEU A 24 15.52 -1.38 -2.16
C LEU A 24 14.39 -2.32 -1.66
N ALA A 25 14.69 -3.22 -0.72
CA ALA A 25 13.69 -4.10 -0.12
C ALA A 25 12.74 -3.38 0.86
N PHE A 26 13.15 -2.25 1.43
CA PHE A 26 12.34 -1.45 2.34
C PHE A 26 11.05 -0.88 1.69
N PRO A 27 11.09 -0.16 0.54
CA PRO A 27 9.89 0.37 -0.10
C PRO A 27 8.96 -0.73 -0.62
N LEU A 28 9.50 -1.87 -1.05
CA LEU A 28 8.69 -3.02 -1.50
C LEU A 28 7.78 -3.55 -0.39
N LYS A 29 8.26 -3.60 0.86
CA LYS A 29 7.43 -4.02 2.01
C LYS A 29 6.29 -3.04 2.29
N VAL A 30 6.55 -1.74 2.12
CA VAL A 30 5.52 -0.69 2.32
C VAL A 30 4.47 -0.75 1.22
N LEU A 31 4.89 -0.91 -0.04
CA LEU A 31 4.00 -1.12 -1.17
C LEU A 31 3.10 -2.34 -0.96
N TRP A 32 3.65 -3.45 -0.48
CA TRP A 32 2.84 -4.64 -0.20
C TRP A 32 1.76 -4.38 0.85
N LYS A 33 2.10 -3.67 1.94
CA LYS A 33 1.12 -3.26 2.95
C LYS A 33 0.02 -2.36 2.38
N LEU A 34 0.38 -1.41 1.52
CA LEU A 34 -0.58 -0.52 0.85
C LEU A 34 -1.53 -1.32 -0.06
N VAL A 35 -0.99 -2.26 -0.85
CA VAL A 35 -1.79 -3.10 -1.75
C VAL A 35 -2.78 -3.96 -0.98
N VAL A 36 -2.36 -4.58 0.12
CA VAL A 36 -3.26 -5.40 0.97
C VAL A 36 -4.37 -4.55 1.59
N ASN A 37 -4.03 -3.37 2.13
CA ASN A 37 -5.04 -2.46 2.70
C ASN A 37 -6.00 -1.94 1.61
N ALA A 38 -5.50 -1.62 0.42
CA ALA A 38 -6.34 -1.22 -0.71
C ALA A 38 -7.26 -2.35 -1.16
N LEU A 39 -6.77 -3.60 -1.22
CA LEU A 39 -7.61 -4.77 -1.53
C LEU A 39 -8.73 -4.95 -0.49
N LEU A 40 -8.41 -4.85 0.80
CA LEU A 40 -9.42 -4.93 1.86
C LEU A 40 -10.46 -3.81 1.73
N GLY A 41 -10.03 -2.57 1.50
CA GLY A 41 -10.95 -1.46 1.31
C GLY A 41 -11.77 -1.55 0.02
N ALA A 42 -11.22 -2.12 -1.05
CA ALA A 42 -11.95 -2.40 -2.28
C ALA A 42 -13.04 -3.45 -2.04
N VAL A 43 -12.75 -4.51 -1.28
CA VAL A 43 -13.75 -5.51 -0.87
C VAL A 43 -14.87 -4.88 -0.02
N ILE A 44 -14.51 -4.01 0.93
CA ILE A 44 -15.48 -3.28 1.75
C ILE A 44 -16.36 -2.36 0.88
N LEU A 45 -15.76 -1.59 -0.03
CA LEU A 45 -16.49 -0.71 -0.95
C LEU A 45 -17.37 -1.49 -1.94
N PHE A 46 -16.93 -2.69 -2.34
CA PHE A 46 -17.70 -3.57 -3.23
C PHE A 46 -18.94 -4.10 -2.51
N LEU A 47 -18.78 -4.64 -1.30
CA LEU A 47 -19.90 -5.06 -0.45
C LEU A 47 -20.83 -3.89 -0.14
N PHE A 48 -20.26 -2.73 0.15
CA PHE A 48 -21.03 -1.52 0.41
C PHE A 48 -21.79 -1.04 -0.83
N ASN A 49 -21.20 -1.01 -2.03
CA ASN A 49 -21.94 -0.68 -3.26
C ASN A 49 -23.07 -1.68 -3.53
N PHE A 50 -22.85 -2.96 -3.22
CA PHE A 50 -23.86 -3.99 -3.43
C PHE A 50 -25.11 -3.77 -2.56
N VAL A 51 -24.92 -3.35 -1.30
CA VAL A 51 -26.02 -3.02 -0.37
C VAL A 51 -26.52 -1.57 -0.55
N GLY A 52 -25.62 -0.64 -0.84
CA GLY A 52 -25.88 0.78 -1.05
C GLY A 52 -26.54 1.10 -2.39
N GLY A 53 -26.45 0.19 -3.36
CA GLY A 53 -27.20 0.25 -4.62
C GLY A 53 -28.72 0.26 -4.40
N PHE A 54 -29.22 -0.33 -3.30
CA PHE A 54 -30.64 -0.24 -2.91
C PHE A 54 -31.04 1.17 -2.43
N PHE A 55 -30.07 2.00 -2.06
CA PHE A 55 -30.23 3.38 -1.60
C PHE A 55 -29.77 4.41 -2.63
N SER A 56 -29.47 4.01 -3.88
CA SER A 56 -28.86 4.85 -4.93
C SER A 56 -27.51 5.48 -4.54
N LEU A 57 -26.82 4.91 -3.54
CA LEU A 57 -25.52 5.38 -3.07
C LEU A 57 -24.43 4.51 -3.69
N SER A 58 -23.78 5.04 -4.73
CA SER A 58 -22.66 4.38 -5.41
C SER A 58 -21.38 5.20 -5.27
N ILE A 59 -20.39 4.61 -4.58
CA ILE A 59 -19.05 5.19 -4.45
C ILE A 59 -18.13 4.52 -5.47
N PRO A 60 -17.40 5.27 -6.31
CA PRO A 60 -16.48 4.67 -7.28
C PRO A 60 -15.36 3.89 -6.59
N ILE A 61 -15.12 2.64 -7.03
CA ILE A 61 -14.09 1.75 -6.47
C ILE A 61 -12.75 2.06 -7.14
N ASN A 62 -12.09 3.11 -6.65
CA ASN A 62 -10.75 3.53 -7.10
C ASN A 62 -9.69 3.19 -6.05
N ALA A 63 -8.42 3.05 -6.45
CA ALA A 63 -7.31 2.77 -5.53
C ALA A 63 -7.24 3.78 -4.36
N LEU A 64 -7.53 5.06 -4.61
CA LEU A 64 -7.57 6.10 -3.57
C LEU A 64 -8.69 5.83 -2.56
N ASN A 65 -9.92 5.62 -3.04
CA ASN A 65 -11.09 5.34 -2.20
C ASN A 65 -10.91 4.04 -1.43
N ALA A 66 -10.42 2.99 -2.10
CA ALA A 66 -10.11 1.71 -1.49
C ALA A 66 -8.99 1.81 -0.45
N LEU A 67 -8.01 2.70 -0.62
CA LEU A 67 -7.00 2.95 0.41
C LEU A 67 -7.60 3.68 1.62
N ILE A 68 -8.40 4.72 1.38
CA ILE A 68 -9.07 5.50 2.43
C ILE A 68 -10.01 4.59 3.23
N THR A 69 -10.86 3.83 2.56
CA THR A 69 -11.78 2.86 3.18
C THR A 69 -11.04 1.65 3.76
N GLY A 70 -9.92 1.23 3.18
CA GLY A 70 -9.12 0.12 3.70
C GLY A 70 -8.34 0.47 4.97
N VAL A 71 -7.93 1.73 5.10
CA VAL A 71 -7.24 2.25 6.30
C VAL A 71 -8.24 2.67 7.38
N LEU A 72 -9.35 3.32 7.00
CA LEU A 72 -10.33 3.86 7.95
C LEU A 72 -11.51 2.91 8.21
N GLY A 73 -11.73 1.88 7.38
CA GLY A 73 -12.86 0.97 7.48
C GLY A 73 -14.21 1.62 7.15
N VAL A 74 -15.26 1.25 7.90
CA VAL A 74 -16.62 1.82 7.81
C VAL A 74 -16.65 3.36 7.89
N PRO A 75 -15.90 4.03 8.80
CA PRO A 75 -15.81 5.50 8.80
C PRO A 75 -15.32 6.08 7.46
N GLY A 76 -14.44 5.37 6.75
CA GLY A 76 -13.94 5.80 5.44
C GLY A 76 -15.04 5.82 4.37
N VAL A 77 -15.99 4.89 4.43
CA VAL A 77 -17.17 4.89 3.54
C VAL A 77 -18.06 6.10 3.82
N ILE A 78 -18.31 6.40 5.10
CA ILE A 78 -19.12 7.54 5.53
C ILE A 78 -18.48 8.86 5.07
N LEU A 79 -17.15 8.96 5.19
CA LEU A 79 -16.40 10.14 4.76
C LEU A 79 -16.52 10.36 3.24
N LEU A 80 -16.37 9.29 2.44
CA LEU A 80 -16.51 9.35 0.99
C LEU A 80 -17.95 9.70 0.57
N LEU A 81 -18.96 9.20 1.30
CA LEU A 81 -20.35 9.59 1.12
C LEU A 81 -20.57 11.09 1.34
N VAL A 82 -20.10 11.62 2.47
CA VAL A 82 -20.24 13.06 2.77
C VAL A 82 -19.52 13.90 1.72
N LEU A 83 -18.35 13.45 1.25
CA LEU A 83 -17.59 14.13 0.21
C LEU A 83 -18.34 14.14 -1.14
N GLN A 84 -19.01 13.04 -1.49
CA GLN A 84 -19.85 12.94 -2.69
C GLN A 84 -21.13 13.78 -2.60
N TRP A 85 -21.61 14.08 -1.40
CA TRP A 85 -22.76 14.98 -1.19
C TRP A 85 -22.39 16.46 -1.23
N ILE A 86 -21.12 16.81 -0.99
CA ILE A 86 -20.64 18.19 -0.94
C ILE A 86 -20.07 18.69 -2.27
N LEU A 87 -19.63 17.77 -3.14
CA LEU A 87 -19.14 18.01 -4.50
C LEU A 87 -20.25 17.74 -5.53
#